data_AF-A0A4Y9ZW80-F1
#
_entry.id   AF-A0A4Y9ZW80-F1
#
_cell.length_a   1.000
_cell.length_b   1.000
_cell.length_c   1.000
_cell.angle_alpha   90.00
_cell.angle_beta   90.00
_cell.angle_gamma   90.00
#
_symmetry.space_group_name_H-M   'P 1'
#
loop_
_entity.id
_entity.type
_entity.pdbx_description
1 polymer ?
#
loop_
_entity_poly.entity_id
_entity_poly.type
_entity_poly.pdbx_seq_one_letter_code
_entity_poly.pdbx_strand_id
1 'polypeptide(L)'
;MLARILLPFIFALAASVSATPDPTEPGPGQVFKEGGSCHLAWSADTTGTWKATTILLRTGDNLNMVTLTTVATGIDTTKAGVYDWPCPTVSPFPPLSPLMLTPH
;
A
#
# COMPACT_ATOMS: atom_id res chain seq x y z
N MET A 1 -13.63 54.29 -23.83
CA MET A 1 -12.24 53.79 -23.98
C MET A 1 -12.10 52.53 -23.12
N LEU A 2 -11.49 51.49 -23.68
CA LEU A 2 -11.56 50.09 -23.26
C LEU A 2 -11.19 49.85 -21.79
N ALA A 3 -12.11 49.25 -21.02
CA ALA A 3 -11.76 48.58 -19.76
C ALA A 3 -11.08 47.25 -20.11
N ARG A 4 -9.77 47.18 -19.87
CA ARG A 4 -8.97 45.95 -19.99
C ARG A 4 -9.45 44.95 -18.95
N ILE A 5 -10.23 43.96 -19.38
CA ILE A 5 -10.58 42.80 -18.56
C ILE A 5 -9.30 41.97 -18.43
N LEU A 6 -8.63 42.11 -17.28
CA LEU A 6 -7.50 41.25 -16.91
C LEU A 6 -8.08 39.87 -16.56
N LEU A 7 -7.84 38.90 -17.44
CA LEU A 7 -8.19 37.50 -17.25
C LEU A 7 -7.30 36.91 -16.14
N PRO A 8 -7.83 36.41 -15.00
CA PRO A 8 -7.00 35.75 -14.02
C PRO A 8 -6.64 34.36 -14.56
N PHE A 9 -5.36 34.17 -14.90
CA PHE A 9 -4.79 32.88 -15.25
C PHE A 9 -4.67 32.07 -13.94
N ILE A 10 -5.70 31.28 -13.63
CA ILE A 10 -5.66 30.33 -12.51
C ILE A 10 -4.73 29.19 -12.95
N PHE A 11 -3.48 29.23 -12.51
CA PHE A 11 -2.57 28.08 -12.58
C PHE A 11 -3.07 27.04 -11.56
N ALA A 12 -3.86 26.08 -12.04
CA ALA A 12 -4.20 24.90 -11.26
C ALA A 12 -2.92 24.06 -11.09
N LEU A 13 -2.31 24.16 -9.91
CA LEU A 13 -1.22 23.27 -9.50
C LEU A 13 -1.85 21.89 -9.29
N ALA A 14 -1.78 21.03 -10.31
CA ALA A 14 -2.22 19.65 -10.20
C ALA A 14 -1.33 18.94 -9.19
N ALA A 15 -1.81 18.78 -7.96
CA ALA A 15 -1.20 17.90 -6.99
C ALA A 15 -1.35 16.47 -7.52
N SER A 16 -0.25 15.89 -8.01
CA SER A 16 -0.17 14.46 -8.31
C SER A 16 -0.18 13.71 -6.98
N VAL A 17 -1.38 13.43 -6.46
CA VAL A 17 -1.55 12.46 -5.38
C VAL A 17 -1.28 11.09 -6.00
N SER A 18 -0.15 10.49 -5.65
CA SER A 18 0.09 9.08 -5.92
C SER A 18 -0.85 8.29 -5.01
N ALA A 19 -2.07 7.99 -5.47
CA ALA A 19 -2.91 7.04 -4.77
C ALA A 19 -2.34 5.65 -5.06
N THR A 20 -1.48 5.20 -4.14
CA THR A 20 -1.20 3.77 -3.97
C THR A 20 -2.37 3.17 -3.20
N PRO A 21 -2.78 1.93 -3.47
CA PRO A 21 -3.69 1.23 -2.56
C PRO A 21 -3.11 1.28 -1.14
N ASP A 22 -3.86 1.78 -0.17
CA ASP A 22 -3.36 1.96 1.20
C ASP A 22 -3.59 0.68 2.00
N PRO A 23 -2.54 0.05 2.54
CA PRO A 23 -2.70 -1.02 3.52
C PRO A 23 -3.43 -0.47 4.75
N THR A 24 -4.52 -1.14 5.13
CA THR A 24 -5.29 -0.82 6.34
C THR A 24 -5.00 -1.82 7.46
N GLU A 25 -4.54 -3.02 7.12
CA GLU A 25 -4.05 -4.02 8.07
C GLU A 25 -2.77 -4.71 7.57
N PRO A 26 -1.83 -5.07 8.48
CA PRO A 26 -1.89 -4.89 9.94
C PRO A 26 -1.78 -3.45 10.41
N GLY A 27 -2.59 -3.10 11.41
CA GLY A 27 -2.51 -1.81 12.12
C GLY A 27 -1.44 -1.79 13.22
N PRO A 28 -1.16 -0.61 13.81
CA PRO A 28 -0.21 -0.49 14.90
C PRO A 28 -0.52 -1.43 16.08
N GLY A 29 0.49 -2.16 16.54
CA GLY A 29 0.38 -3.07 17.69
C GLY A 29 -0.24 -4.44 17.39
N GLN A 30 -0.66 -4.71 16.14
CA GLN A 30 -1.07 -6.06 15.73
C GLN A 30 0.13 -7.00 15.70
N VAL A 31 -0.03 -8.19 16.29
CA VAL A 31 0.99 -9.22 16.33
C VAL A 31 0.40 -10.50 15.75
N PHE A 32 0.95 -10.95 14.63
CA PHE A 32 0.63 -12.24 14.07
C PHE A 32 1.60 -13.30 14.59
N LYS A 33 1.05 -14.45 14.99
CA LYS A 33 1.85 -15.58 15.45
C LYS A 33 2.22 -16.46 14.27
N GLU A 34 3.46 -16.92 14.27
CA GLU A 34 3.93 -17.95 13.35
C GLU A 34 2.96 -19.14 13.29
N GLY A 35 2.74 -19.67 12.08
CA GLY A 35 1.85 -20.80 11.84
C GLY A 35 0.36 -20.48 12.02
N GLY A 36 0.02 -19.27 12.47
CA GLY A 36 -1.34 -18.75 12.46
C GLY A 36 -1.75 -18.20 11.09
N SER A 37 -2.92 -17.56 11.04
CA SER A 37 -3.37 -16.80 9.87
C SER A 37 -2.94 -15.35 9.99
N CYS A 38 -2.26 -14.85 8.96
CA CYS A 38 -1.90 -13.46 8.79
C CYS A 38 -2.98 -12.80 7.95
N HIS A 39 -3.63 -11.78 8.50
CA HIS A 39 -4.70 -11.04 7.84
C HIS A 39 -4.17 -9.74 7.24
N LEU A 40 -4.54 -9.47 5.99
CA LEU A 40 -4.18 -8.26 5.26
C LEU A 40 -5.43 -7.61 4.72
N ALA A 41 -5.49 -6.29 4.77
CA ALA A 41 -6.60 -5.52 4.22
C ALA A 41 -6.09 -4.23 3.56
N TRP A 42 -6.74 -3.79 2.49
CA TRP A 42 -6.40 -2.53 1.80
C TRP A 42 -7.65 -1.76 1.38
N SER A 43 -7.49 -0.44 1.27
CA SER A 43 -8.47 0.44 0.65
C SER A 43 -8.39 0.35 -0.88
N ALA A 44 -9.48 0.68 -1.56
CA ALA A 44 -9.50 0.72 -3.02
C ALA A 44 -8.54 1.79 -3.56
N ASP A 45 -7.68 1.42 -4.52
CA ASP A 45 -7.02 2.38 -5.39
C ASP A 45 -8.07 3.14 -6.20
N THR A 46 -8.25 4.42 -5.89
CA THR A 46 -9.22 5.28 -6.57
C THR A 46 -8.72 5.81 -7.92
N THR A 47 -7.45 5.61 -8.25
CA THR A 47 -6.89 6.01 -9.55
C THR A 47 -7.18 4.98 -10.65
N GLY A 48 -7.45 3.73 -10.28
CA GLY A 48 -7.67 2.65 -11.23
C GLY A 48 -6.40 2.13 -11.91
N THR A 49 -5.23 2.52 -11.42
CA THR A 49 -3.92 2.19 -12.00
C THR A 49 -3.44 0.82 -11.52
N TRP A 50 -3.80 0.42 -10.30
CA TRP A 50 -3.25 -0.74 -9.61
C TRP A 50 -4.10 -2.00 -9.79
N LYS A 51 -4.17 -2.47 -11.03
CA LYS A 51 -4.96 -3.66 -11.43
C LYS A 51 -4.22 -4.99 -11.28
N ALA A 52 -2.89 -4.93 -11.15
CA ALA A 52 -2.03 -6.09 -10.97
C ALA A 52 -0.92 -5.75 -9.98
N THR A 53 -1.22 -5.93 -8.70
CA THR A 53 -0.35 -5.57 -7.58
C THR A 53 0.32 -6.81 -7.00
N THR A 54 1.58 -6.65 -6.61
CA THR A 54 2.31 -7.66 -5.82
C THR A 54 2.32 -7.24 -4.36
N ILE A 55 1.97 -8.19 -3.49
CA ILE A 55 1.95 -8.01 -2.05
C ILE A 55 3.22 -8.63 -1.47
N LEU A 56 4.04 -7.83 -0.80
CA LEU A 56 5.31 -8.26 -0.21
C LEU A 56 5.26 -8.15 1.31
N LEU A 57 5.69 -9.20 2.00
CA LEU A 57 6.02 -9.12 3.42
C LEU A 57 7.45 -8.59 3.52
N ARG A 58 7.61 -7.48 4.24
CA ARG A 58 8.91 -6.84 4.45
C ARG A 58 9.17 -6.67 5.96
N THR A 59 10.43 -6.50 6.34
CA THR A 59 10.85 -6.23 7.72
C THR A 59 11.93 -5.15 7.74
N GLY A 60 12.12 -4.48 8.88
CA GLY A 60 13.04 -3.35 9.03
C GLY A 60 12.31 -2.04 9.31
N ASP A 61 13.06 -0.95 9.42
CA ASP A 61 12.49 0.39 9.51
C ASP A 61 11.91 0.83 8.15
N ASN A 62 11.01 1.81 8.16
CA ASN A 62 10.29 2.26 6.97
C ASN A 62 11.21 2.72 5.81
N LEU A 63 12.46 3.10 6.09
CA LEU A 63 13.41 3.53 5.07
C LEU A 63 14.30 2.38 4.58
N ASN A 64 14.56 1.38 5.41
CA ASN A 64 15.43 0.24 5.11
C ASN A 64 14.67 -1.10 5.21
N MET A 65 13.55 -1.19 4.50
CA MET A 65 12.74 -2.39 4.46
C MET A 65 13.39 -3.47 3.60
N VAL A 66 13.61 -4.65 4.18
CA VAL A 66 14.08 -5.86 3.48
C VAL A 66 12.88 -6.74 3.15
N THR A 67 12.83 -7.27 1.93
CA THR A 67 11.76 -8.22 1.54
C THR A 67 12.04 -9.58 2.15
N LEU A 68 11.07 -10.10 2.91
CA LEU A 68 11.10 -11.46 3.45
C LEU A 68 10.53 -12.46 2.45
N THR A 69 9.33 -12.18 1.93
CA THR A 69 8.68 -13.07 0.96
C THR A 69 7.62 -12.35 0.13
N THR A 70 7.26 -12.96 -0.99
CA THR A 70 6.09 -12.59 -1.78
C THR A 70 4.86 -13.32 -1.23
N VAL A 71 3.83 -12.55 -0.90
CA VAL A 71 2.58 -13.05 -0.32
C VAL A 71 1.58 -13.42 -1.40
N ALA A 72 1.40 -12.53 -2.37
CA ALA A 72 0.49 -12.70 -3.49
C ALA A 72 0.94 -11.85 -4.68
N THR A 73 0.53 -12.23 -5.88
CA THR A 73 0.81 -11.51 -7.14
C THR A 73 -0.48 -11.37 -7.94
N GLY A 74 -0.54 -10.35 -8.80
CA GLY A 74 -1.67 -10.14 -9.70
C GLY A 74 -2.97 -9.71 -9.00
N ILE A 75 -2.88 -9.10 -7.82
CA ILE A 75 -4.05 -8.64 -7.07
C ILE A 75 -4.58 -7.34 -7.69
N ASP A 76 -5.84 -7.34 -8.09
CA ASP A 76 -6.54 -6.12 -8.50
C ASP A 76 -6.96 -5.33 -7.26
N THR A 77 -6.24 -4.24 -7.00
CA THR A 77 -6.46 -3.37 -5.85
C THR A 77 -7.37 -2.17 -6.16
N THR A 78 -8.00 -2.12 -7.34
CA THR A 78 -9.01 -1.08 -7.67
C THR A 78 -10.29 -1.20 -6.84
N LYS A 79 -10.39 -2.26 -6.04
CA LYS A 79 -11.43 -2.46 -5.02
C LYS A 79 -10.74 -2.74 -3.68
N ALA A 80 -11.41 -2.32 -2.60
CA ALA A 80 -11.00 -2.72 -1.26
C ALA A 80 -11.10 -4.24 -1.14
N GLY A 81 -10.20 -4.83 -0.35
CA GLY A 81 -10.10 -6.27 -0.26
C GLY A 81 -9.36 -6.72 0.98
N VAL A 82 -9.44 -8.03 1.19
CA VAL A 82 -8.75 -8.74 2.26
C VAL A 82 -8.03 -9.95 1.69
N TYR A 83 -6.93 -10.34 2.33
CA TYR A 83 -6.18 -11.53 1.99
C TYR A 83 -5.62 -12.19 3.25
N ASP A 84 -6.04 -13.43 3.48
CA ASP A 84 -5.55 -14.28 4.56
C ASP A 84 -4.55 -15.29 4.02
N TRP A 85 -3.44 -15.44 4.74
CA TRP A 85 -2.40 -16.40 4.37
C TRP A 85 -1.71 -16.95 5.62
N PRO A 86 -1.14 -18.16 5.57
CA PRO A 86 -0.40 -18.70 6.70
C PRO A 86 0.83 -17.84 6.99
N CYS A 87 0.97 -17.41 8.24
CA CYS A 87 2.11 -16.62 8.66
C CYS A 87 3.40 -17.44 8.53
N PRO A 88 4.44 -16.90 7.86
CA PRO A 88 5.68 -17.61 7.67
C PRO A 88 6.42 -17.79 8.99
N THR A 89 7.17 -18.89 9.08
CA THR A 89 8.19 -19.07 10.11
C THR A 89 9.28 -18.02 9.93
N VAL A 90 9.52 -17.21 10.95
CA VAL A 90 10.61 -16.22 10.97
C VAL A 90 11.59 -16.56 12.09
N SER A 91 12.87 -16.66 11.76
CA SER A 91 13.94 -16.94 12.72
C SER A 91 15.13 -16.00 12.47
N PRO A 92 15.63 -15.25 13.48
CA PRO A 92 15.07 -15.06 14.83
C PRO A 92 13.73 -14.29 14.78
N PHE A 93 13.05 -14.06 15.91
CA PHE A 93 11.75 -13.35 16.01
C PHE A 93 11.91 -11.81 16.15
N PRO A 94 12.18 -11.00 15.10
CA PRO A 94 11.89 -9.58 15.21
C PRO A 94 10.38 -9.33 15.04
N PRO A 95 9.84 -8.24 15.60
CA PRO A 95 8.46 -7.83 15.32
C PRO A 95 8.29 -7.58 13.81
N LEU A 96 7.35 -8.28 13.19
CA LEU A 96 6.97 -8.09 11.78
C LEU A 96 6.51 -6.64 11.60
N SER A 97 7.25 -5.86 10.81
CA SER A 97 6.99 -4.45 10.48
C SER A 97 6.38 -4.35 9.06
N PRO A 98 5.91 -3.17 8.56
CA PRO A 98 4.71 -3.08 7.72
C PRO A 98 4.82 -3.70 6.32
N LEU A 99 3.66 -4.12 5.80
CA LEU A 99 3.47 -4.69 4.48
C LEU A 99 3.61 -3.60 3.39
N MET A 100 4.27 -3.89 2.26
CA MET A 100 4.37 -2.93 1.15
C MET A 100 3.68 -3.52 -0.10
N LEU A 101 2.72 -2.78 -0.64
CA LEU A 101 2.11 -3.05 -1.93
C LEU A 101 2.97 -2.40 -3.01
N THR A 102 3.40 -3.18 -4.00
CA THR A 102 4.23 -2.67 -5.11
C THR A 102 3.52 -2.89 -6.44
N PRO A 103 3.53 -1.89 -7.35
CA PRO A 103 2.93 -2.03 -8.66
C PRO A 103 3.85 -2.91 -9.50
N HIS A 104 3.27 -3.59 -10.49
CA HIS A 104 4.04 -4.36 -11.46
C HIS A 104 4.14 -3.68 -12.81
#